data_AF-A0A915L2F2-F1
#
_entry.id   AF-A0A915L2F2-F1
#
_cell.length_a   1.000
_cell.length_b   1.000
_cell.length_c   1.000
_cell.angle_alpha   90.00
_cell.angle_beta   90.00
_cell.angle_gamma   90.00
#
_symmetry.space_group_name_H-M   'P 1'
#
loop_
_entity.id
_entity.type
_entity.pdbx_description
1 polymer ?
#
loop_
_entity_poly.entity_id
_entity_poly.type
_entity_poly.pdbx_seq_one_letter_code
_entity_poly.pdbx_strand_id
1 'polypeptide(L)'
;MYISAKCAPFSALTQSYHYDIHKESLLDVSEMIKDILLCIVSVQAELFLTAPQFANQVMSFVVRNSAEQLIAKQTDRNVQHPDNSSMARLLDLSAFEDSIQYYLSADTKKMIDDAKKSIGLDQNINLISSGLSRFRSRMRLALRSLYDQGLSRE
;
A
#
# COMPACT_ATOMS: atom_id res chain seq x y z
N MET A 1 -10.48 -20.34 -6.16
CA MET A 1 -9.11 -20.81 -5.90
C MET A 1 -8.03 -19.85 -6.37
N TYR A 2 -8.17 -19.19 -7.54
CA TYR A 2 -7.19 -18.18 -8.02
C TYR A 2 -6.99 -17.00 -7.05
N ILE A 3 -8.09 -16.33 -6.64
CA ILE A 3 -8.03 -15.17 -5.74
C ILE A 3 -7.39 -15.53 -4.40
N SER A 4 -7.81 -16.63 -3.77
CA SER A 4 -7.24 -17.08 -2.50
C SER A 4 -5.73 -17.37 -2.58
N ALA A 5 -5.25 -17.93 -3.68
CA ALA A 5 -3.83 -18.19 -3.88
C ALA A 5 -3.02 -16.88 -4.05
N LYS A 6 -3.54 -15.92 -4.82
CA LYS A 6 -2.89 -14.61 -5.00
C LYS A 6 -2.99 -13.71 -3.77
N CYS A 7 -3.91 -13.99 -2.88
CA CYS A 7 -4.09 -13.26 -1.63
C CYS A 7 -3.22 -13.77 -0.48
N ALA A 8 -2.67 -14.98 -0.56
CA ALA A 8 -1.84 -15.58 0.49
C ALA A 8 -0.52 -14.83 0.79
N PRO A 9 0.20 -14.27 -0.22
CA PRO A 9 1.41 -13.49 0.04
C PRO A 9 1.17 -12.24 0.91
N PHE A 10 0.00 -11.61 0.82
CA PHE A 10 -0.32 -10.44 1.64
C PHE A 10 -0.33 -10.76 3.14
N SER A 11 -0.79 -11.96 3.50
CA SER A 11 -0.84 -12.39 4.91
C SER A 11 0.56 -12.63 5.46
N ALA A 12 1.45 -13.20 4.64
CA ALA A 12 2.85 -13.40 5.02
C ALA A 12 3.60 -12.07 5.18
N LEU A 13 3.40 -11.12 4.26
CA LEU A 13 4.04 -9.79 4.32
C LEU A 13 3.60 -8.99 5.54
N THR A 14 2.28 -8.97 5.81
CA THR A 14 1.73 -8.26 6.97
C THR A 14 2.17 -8.89 8.31
N GLN A 15 2.34 -10.21 8.38
CA GLN A 15 2.83 -10.88 9.59
C GLN A 15 4.33 -10.64 9.84
N SER A 16 5.14 -10.66 8.79
CA SER A 16 6.60 -10.48 8.85
C SER A 16 7.03 -9.07 9.27
N TYR A 17 6.30 -8.04 8.82
CA TYR A 17 6.73 -6.66 9.01
C TYR A 17 6.49 -6.13 10.43
N HIS A 18 7.52 -5.47 10.96
CA HIS A 18 7.51 -4.74 12.22
C HIS A 18 8.00 -3.32 11.96
N TYR A 19 7.31 -2.31 12.50
CA TYR A 19 7.75 -0.92 12.39
C TYR A 19 9.05 -0.74 13.19
N ASP A 20 10.13 -0.40 12.51
CA ASP A 20 11.41 -0.10 13.14
C ASP A 20 11.43 1.36 13.60
N ILE A 21 11.37 1.54 14.92
CA ILE A 21 11.31 2.83 15.62
C ILE A 21 12.50 3.74 15.25
N HIS A 22 13.64 3.17 14.84
CA HIS A 22 14.84 3.95 14.49
C HIS A 22 14.81 4.53 13.06
N LYS A 23 14.01 3.96 12.14
CA LYS A 23 13.85 4.48 10.77
C LYS A 23 12.78 5.57 10.64
N GLU A 24 11.94 5.75 11.66
CA GLU A 24 10.83 6.74 11.69
C GLU A 24 11.29 8.21 11.60
N SER A 25 12.59 8.49 11.75
CA SER A 25 13.16 9.83 11.52
C SER A 25 12.94 10.35 10.09
N LEU A 26 12.73 9.47 9.12
CA LEU A 26 12.43 9.82 7.73
C LEU A 26 10.99 9.40 7.45
N LEU A 27 10.08 10.38 7.49
CA LEU A 27 8.68 10.22 7.03
C LEU A 27 8.65 9.71 5.58
N ASP A 28 8.59 8.39 5.45
CA ASP A 28 8.57 7.64 4.20
C ASP A 28 7.59 6.47 4.30
N VAL A 29 7.12 6.04 3.14
CA VAL A 29 6.25 4.87 3.01
C VAL A 29 7.07 3.62 3.29
N SER A 30 6.52 2.74 4.13
CA SER A 30 7.19 1.51 4.54
C SER A 30 7.43 0.56 3.37
N GLU A 31 8.47 -0.27 3.50
CA GLU A 31 8.75 -1.33 2.52
C GLU A 31 7.57 -2.31 2.42
N MET A 32 6.84 -2.56 3.51
CA MET A 32 5.62 -3.38 3.50
C MET A 32 4.60 -2.89 2.47
N ILE A 33 4.34 -1.57 2.41
CA ILE A 33 3.39 -1.03 1.44
C ILE A 33 3.93 -1.21 0.02
N LYS A 34 5.23 -0.99 -0.21
CA LYS A 34 5.85 -1.18 -1.52
C LYS A 34 5.72 -2.63 -1.99
N ASP A 35 5.96 -3.59 -1.09
CA ASP A 35 5.82 -5.03 -1.38
C ASP A 35 4.37 -5.42 -1.66
N ILE A 36 3.41 -4.92 -0.88
CA ILE A 36 1.98 -5.14 -1.12
C ILE A 36 1.59 -4.59 -2.50
N LEU A 37 2.01 -3.36 -2.83
CA LEU A 37 1.72 -2.77 -4.13
C LEU A 37 2.37 -3.55 -5.28
N LEU A 38 3.60 -4.05 -5.09
CA LEU A 38 4.27 -4.89 -6.07
C LEU A 38 3.52 -6.21 -6.31
N CYS A 39 2.99 -6.84 -5.25
CA CYS A 39 2.13 -8.01 -5.38
C CYS A 39 0.84 -7.68 -6.16
N ILE A 40 0.19 -6.55 -5.87
CA ILE A 40 -1.02 -6.10 -6.60
C ILE A 40 -0.70 -5.89 -8.09
N VAL A 41 0.40 -5.20 -8.41
CA VAL A 41 0.85 -4.98 -9.80
C VAL A 41 1.16 -6.29 -10.49
N SER A 42 1.76 -7.25 -9.79
CA SER A 42 2.06 -8.58 -10.35
C SER A 42 0.77 -9.34 -10.72
N VAL A 43 -0.24 -9.30 -9.84
CA VAL A 43 -1.55 -9.90 -10.14
C VAL A 43 -2.23 -9.20 -11.31
N GLN A 44 -2.14 -7.87 -11.38
CA GLN A 44 -2.68 -7.08 -12.48
C GLN A 44 -2.03 -7.46 -13.81
N ALA A 45 -0.70 -7.57 -13.85
CA ALA A 45 0.05 -7.93 -15.05
C ALA A 45 -0.31 -9.33 -15.56
N GLU A 46 -0.36 -10.33 -14.67
CA GLU A 46 -0.77 -11.70 -15.01
C GLU A 46 -2.21 -11.75 -15.54
N LEU A 47 -3.12 -11.01 -14.92
CA LEU A 47 -4.53 -10.99 -15.29
C LEU A 47 -4.75 -10.30 -16.64
N PHE A 48 -3.98 -9.26 -16.94
CA PHE A 48 -4.04 -8.58 -18.23
C PHE A 48 -3.62 -9.49 -19.39
N LEU A 49 -2.68 -10.42 -19.14
CA LEU A 49 -2.23 -11.40 -20.14
C LEU A 49 -3.19 -12.58 -20.29
N THR A 50 -3.84 -13.00 -19.20
CA THR A 50 -4.60 -14.26 -19.18
C THR A 50 -6.10 -14.08 -19.34
N ALA A 51 -6.68 -13.05 -18.73
CA ALA A 51 -8.13 -12.82 -18.73
C ALA A 51 -8.50 -11.34 -18.47
N PRO A 52 -8.18 -10.42 -19.40
CA PRO A 52 -8.38 -8.98 -19.22
C PRO A 52 -9.84 -8.59 -18.99
N GLN A 53 -10.81 -9.37 -19.51
CA GLN A 53 -12.24 -9.15 -19.30
C GLN A 53 -12.67 -9.24 -17.82
N PHE A 54 -11.89 -9.93 -16.97
CA PHE A 54 -12.14 -10.03 -15.54
C PHE A 54 -11.24 -9.11 -14.70
N ALA A 55 -10.40 -8.29 -15.34
CA ALA A 55 -9.41 -7.43 -14.68
C ALA A 55 -10.02 -6.61 -13.54
N ASN A 56 -11.02 -5.79 -13.85
CA ASN A 56 -11.64 -4.90 -12.87
C ASN A 56 -12.27 -5.67 -11.70
N GLN A 57 -12.95 -6.79 -11.98
CA GLN A 57 -13.65 -7.56 -10.95
C GLN A 57 -12.65 -8.20 -9.99
N VAL A 58 -11.67 -8.92 -10.52
CA VAL A 58 -10.67 -9.62 -9.70
C VAL A 58 -9.78 -8.63 -8.96
N MET A 59 -9.35 -7.54 -9.60
CA MET A 59 -8.52 -6.53 -8.95
C MET A 59 -9.26 -5.83 -7.81
N SER A 60 -10.56 -5.58 -7.94
CA SER A 60 -11.39 -5.05 -6.84
C SER A 60 -11.39 -5.98 -5.62
N PHE A 61 -11.45 -7.31 -5.84
CA PHE A 61 -11.37 -8.29 -4.74
C PHE A 61 -9.97 -8.34 -4.11
N VAL A 62 -8.92 -8.31 -4.93
CA VAL A 62 -7.52 -8.32 -4.45
C VAL A 62 -7.26 -7.09 -3.59
N VAL A 63 -7.62 -5.90 -4.09
CA VAL A 63 -7.47 -4.63 -3.36
C VAL A 63 -8.23 -4.65 -2.04
N ARG A 64 -9.48 -5.12 -2.05
CA ARG A 64 -10.28 -5.24 -0.83
C ARG A 64 -9.60 -6.15 0.20
N ASN A 65 -9.18 -7.34 -0.21
CA ASN A 65 -8.53 -8.29 0.70
C ASN A 65 -7.20 -7.72 1.23
N SER A 66 -6.37 -7.09 0.39
CA SER A 66 -5.13 -6.45 0.83
C SER A 66 -5.40 -5.32 1.83
N ALA A 67 -6.46 -4.53 1.62
CA ALA A 67 -6.90 -3.49 2.55
C ALA A 67 -7.33 -4.07 3.90
N GLU A 68 -8.16 -5.12 3.91
CA GLU A 68 -8.62 -5.80 5.12
C GLU A 68 -7.43 -6.31 5.96
N GLN A 69 -6.45 -6.94 5.32
CA GLN A 69 -5.25 -7.46 5.99
C GLN A 69 -4.34 -6.34 6.51
N LEU A 70 -4.16 -5.28 5.73
CA LEU A 70 -3.38 -4.11 6.16
C LEU A 70 -4.01 -3.46 7.40
N ILE A 71 -5.33 -3.23 7.38
CA ILE A 71 -6.05 -2.64 8.50
C ILE A 71 -6.00 -3.54 9.73
N ALA A 72 -6.17 -4.85 9.56
CA ALA A 72 -6.07 -5.80 10.67
C ALA A 72 -4.69 -5.71 11.36
N LYS A 73 -3.60 -5.63 10.59
CA LYS A 73 -2.25 -5.46 11.13
C LYS A 73 -2.05 -4.10 11.84
N GLN A 74 -2.63 -3.04 11.29
CA GLN A 74 -2.53 -1.67 11.82
C GLN A 74 -3.32 -1.47 13.12
N THR A 75 -4.40 -2.24 13.30
CA THR A 75 -5.33 -2.18 14.44
C THR A 75 -4.96 -3.18 15.55
N ASP A 76 -3.97 -4.05 15.31
CA ASP A 76 -3.53 -5.03 16.30
C ASP A 76 -2.98 -4.32 17.55
N ARG A 77 -3.68 -4.52 18.68
CA ARG A 77 -3.52 -3.79 19.94
C ARG A 77 -2.17 -4.01 20.62
N ASN A 78 -1.39 -4.99 20.16
CA ASN A 78 -0.04 -5.25 20.65
C ASN A 78 0.99 -4.23 20.15
N VAL A 79 0.64 -3.40 19.16
CA VAL A 79 1.49 -2.28 18.69
C VAL A 79 1.14 -1.02 19.50
N GLN A 80 1.38 -1.05 20.81
CA GLN A 80 1.40 0.15 21.65
C GLN A 80 2.70 0.91 21.39
N HIS A 81 2.71 1.81 20.43
CA HIS A 81 3.92 2.57 20.06
C HIS A 81 3.65 4.08 19.97
N PRO A 82 4.70 4.90 20.22
CA PRO A 82 4.62 6.34 20.42
C PRO A 82 4.04 7.09 19.21
N ASP A 83 3.70 8.38 19.40
CA ASP A 83 3.04 9.27 18.42
C ASP A 83 3.64 9.22 17.00
N ASN A 84 4.95 8.99 16.85
CA ASN A 84 5.63 8.86 15.55
C ASN A 84 5.18 7.62 14.75
N SER A 85 4.86 6.52 15.42
CA SER A 85 4.39 5.29 14.78
C SER A 85 2.98 5.44 14.20
N SER A 86 2.13 6.28 14.81
CA SER A 86 0.80 6.61 14.29
C SER A 86 0.90 7.37 12.97
N MET A 87 1.93 8.20 12.82
CA MET A 87 2.14 8.98 11.61
C MET A 87 2.63 8.14 10.43
N ALA A 88 3.59 7.22 10.65
CA ALA A 88 4.04 6.28 9.63
C ALA A 88 2.91 5.37 9.15
N ARG A 89 2.07 4.91 10.09
CA ARG A 89 0.85 4.13 9.83
C ARG A 89 -0.17 4.88 8.97
N LEU A 90 -0.43 6.16 9.28
CA LEU A 90 -1.30 7.02 8.47
C LEU A 90 -0.74 7.27 7.07
N LEU A 91 0.56 7.48 6.95
CA LEU A 91 1.23 7.66 5.66
C LEU A 91 1.12 6.40 4.81
N ASP A 92 1.32 5.23 5.39
CA ASP A 92 1.20 3.93 4.72
C ASP A 92 -0.22 3.66 4.21
N LEU A 93 -1.23 3.86 5.04
CA LEU A 93 -2.64 3.73 4.63
C LEU A 93 -2.99 4.73 3.52
N SER A 94 -2.44 5.94 3.58
CA SER A 94 -2.68 6.96 2.56
C SER A 94 -1.96 6.66 1.25
N ALA A 95 -0.75 6.12 1.32
CA ALA A 95 0.01 5.72 0.14
C ALA A 95 -0.62 4.52 -0.56
N PHE A 96 -1.11 3.56 0.22
CA PHE A 96 -1.87 2.43 -0.27
C PHE A 96 -3.17 2.89 -0.96
N GLU A 97 -3.97 3.74 -0.32
CA GLU A 97 -5.21 4.28 -0.91
C GLU A 97 -4.94 5.03 -2.23
N ASP A 98 -3.95 5.94 -2.25
CA ASP A 98 -3.60 6.73 -3.45
C ASP A 98 -3.16 5.85 -4.61
N SER A 99 -2.48 4.73 -4.32
CA SER A 99 -1.94 3.83 -5.34
C SER A 99 -2.98 2.90 -5.98
N ILE A 100 -4.11 2.65 -5.32
CA ILE A 100 -5.11 1.67 -5.77
C ILE A 100 -6.48 2.29 -6.11
N GLN A 101 -6.57 3.62 -6.18
CA GLN A 101 -7.83 4.36 -6.38
C GLN A 101 -8.70 3.81 -7.52
N TYR A 102 -8.07 3.36 -8.61
CA TYR A 102 -8.78 2.86 -9.79
C TYR A 102 -9.63 1.60 -9.51
N TYR A 103 -9.23 0.76 -8.55
CA TYR A 103 -9.92 -0.47 -8.17
C TYR A 103 -10.62 -0.37 -6.81
N LEU A 104 -10.65 0.83 -6.23
CA LEU A 104 -11.17 1.05 -4.89
C LEU A 104 -12.70 1.16 -4.92
N SER A 105 -13.37 0.23 -4.23
CA SER A 105 -14.82 0.33 -4.02
C SER A 105 -15.16 1.36 -2.94
N ALA A 106 -16.39 1.89 -2.97
CA ALA A 106 -16.86 2.82 -1.93
C ALA A 106 -16.80 2.22 -0.52
N ASP A 107 -17.12 0.93 -0.39
CA ASP A 107 -17.05 0.20 0.88
C ASP A 107 -15.61 0.05 1.38
N THR A 108 -14.69 -0.32 0.50
CA THR A 108 -13.26 -0.44 0.83
C THR A 108 -12.66 0.91 1.20
N LYS A 109 -13.05 1.98 0.49
CA LYS A 109 -12.64 3.34 0.83
C LYS A 109 -13.10 3.75 2.22
N LYS A 110 -14.39 3.55 2.52
CA LYS A 110 -14.95 3.84 3.84
C LYS A 110 -14.21 3.08 4.95
N MET A 111 -13.91 1.80 4.72
CA MET A 111 -13.15 0.99 5.66
C MET A 111 -11.74 1.55 5.93
N ILE A 112 -11.04 2.02 4.89
CA ILE A 112 -9.73 2.68 5.03
C ILE A 112 -9.89 4.02 5.78
N ASP A 113 -10.90 4.83 5.45
CA ASP A 113 -11.15 6.11 6.10
C ASP A 113 -11.44 5.94 7.60
N ASP A 114 -12.23 4.94 7.97
CA ASP A 114 -12.54 4.62 9.36
C ASP A 114 -11.29 4.16 10.12
N ALA A 115 -10.41 3.38 9.47
CA ALA A 115 -9.11 2.99 10.03
C ALA A 115 -8.16 4.19 10.20
N LYS A 116 -8.14 5.15 9.27
CA LYS A 116 -7.32 6.35 9.42
C LYS A 116 -7.84 7.25 10.54
N LYS A 117 -9.17 7.36 10.71
CA LYS A 117 -9.78 8.10 11.82
C LYS A 117 -9.40 7.50 13.18
N SER A 118 -9.36 6.17 13.30
CA SER A 118 -8.99 5.52 14.56
C SER A 118 -7.53 5.75 14.96
N ILE A 119 -6.64 6.05 13.99
CA ILE A 119 -5.21 6.35 14.24
C ILE A 119 -4.98 7.84 14.56
N GLY A 120 -5.90 8.75 14.19
CA GLY A 120 -5.82 10.18 14.51
C GLY A 120 -5.47 11.09 13.32
N LEU A 121 -6.26 11.00 12.24
CA LEU A 121 -6.07 11.73 10.95
C LEU A 121 -5.90 13.26 11.10
N ASP A 122 -6.54 13.90 12.09
CA ASP A 122 -6.75 15.35 12.11
C ASP A 122 -5.49 16.20 12.42
N GLN A 123 -4.41 15.61 12.95
CA GLN A 123 -3.29 16.42 13.41
C GLN A 123 -2.21 16.70 12.34
N ASN A 124 -2.17 15.96 11.22
CA ASN A 124 -0.94 15.90 10.39
C ASN A 124 -1.13 15.82 8.85
N ILE A 125 -2.23 16.35 8.31
CA ILE A 125 -2.55 16.29 6.85
C ILE A 125 -1.40 16.82 5.96
N ASN A 126 -0.77 17.93 6.34
CA ASN A 126 0.31 18.56 5.55
C ASN A 126 1.58 17.71 5.47
N LEU A 127 1.88 16.95 6.52
CA LEU A 127 3.06 16.10 6.55
C LEU A 127 2.81 14.79 5.80
N ILE A 128 1.59 14.25 5.88
CA ILE A 128 1.16 13.10 5.08
C ILE A 128 1.21 13.45 3.59
N SER A 129 0.66 14.60 3.18
CA SER A 129 0.70 15.03 1.78
C SER A 129 2.13 15.22 1.26
N SER A 130 3.03 15.73 2.11
CA SER A 130 4.46 15.86 1.81
C SER A 130 5.16 14.50 1.70
N GLY A 131 4.83 13.54 2.56
CA GLY A 131 5.30 12.15 2.49
C GLY A 131 4.87 11.47 1.19
N LEU A 132 3.58 11.58 0.82
CA LEU A 132 3.03 11.05 -0.43
C LEU A 132 3.67 11.67 -1.66
N SER A 133 3.91 12.99 -1.64
CA SER A 133 4.59 13.68 -2.73
C SER A 133 6.02 13.15 -2.94
N ARG A 134 6.77 12.94 -1.86
CA ARG A 134 8.11 12.34 -1.91
C ARG A 134 8.09 10.89 -2.40
N PHE A 135 7.12 10.10 -1.94
CA PHE A 135 6.92 8.74 -2.40
C PHE A 135 6.70 8.67 -3.91
N ARG A 136 5.71 9.42 -4.43
CA ARG A 136 5.43 9.48 -5.88
C ARG A 136 6.61 9.98 -6.70
N SER A 137 7.30 11.01 -6.21
CA SER A 137 8.47 11.57 -6.90
C SER A 137 9.59 10.53 -7.02
N ARG A 138 9.86 9.78 -5.95
CA ARG A 138 10.86 8.70 -5.97
C ARG A 138 10.47 7.55 -6.89
N MET A 139 9.20 7.14 -6.88
CA MET A 139 8.73 6.11 -7.82
C MET A 139 8.88 6.57 -9.28
N ARG A 140 8.53 7.82 -9.60
CA ARG A 140 8.71 8.37 -10.96
C ARG A 140 10.18 8.42 -11.37
N LEU A 141 11.07 8.80 -10.46
CA LEU A 141 12.51 8.80 -10.71
C LEU A 141 13.04 7.38 -10.92
N ALA A 142 12.61 6.42 -10.10
CA ALA A 142 12.99 5.02 -10.25
C ALA A 142 12.53 4.44 -11.59
N LEU A 143 11.28 4.71 -11.99
CA LEU A 143 10.75 4.29 -13.30
C LEU A 143 11.50 4.92 -14.47
N ARG A 144 11.84 6.21 -14.39
CA ARG A 144 12.66 6.89 -15.41
C ARG A 144 14.05 6.27 -15.51
N SER A 145 14.70 6.04 -14.37
CA SER A 145 16.01 5.38 -14.33
C SER A 145 15.98 4.00 -14.99
N LEU A 146 14.94 3.20 -14.72
CA LEU A 146 14.76 1.89 -15.36
C LEU A 146 14.52 2.02 -16.88
N TYR A 147 13.75 3.01 -17.30
CA TYR A 147 13.50 3.28 -18.72
C TYR A 147 14.79 3.71 -19.45
N ASP A 148 15.55 4.63 -18.87
CA ASP A 148 16.82 5.12 -19.40
C ASP A 148 17.89 4.01 -19.47
N GLN A 149 17.89 3.09 -18.50
CA GLN A 149 18.74 1.89 -18.51
C GLN A 149 18.32 0.86 -19.56
N GLY A 150 17.02 0.78 -19.88
CA GLY A 150 16.49 -0.06 -20.96
C GLY A 150 16.85 0.45 -22.35
N LEU A 151 16.77 1.77 -22.56
CA LEU A 151 17.17 2.45 -23.80
C LEU A 151 18.68 2.42 -24.08
N SER A 152 19.50 2.24 -23.05
CA SER A 152 20.97 2.14 -23.21
C SER A 152 21.44 0.73 -23.62
N ARG A 153 20.51 -0.22 -23.86
CA ARG A 153 20.80 -1.62 -24.22
C ARG A 153 20.33 -2.02 -25.63
N GLU A 154 19.82 -1.08 -26.42
CA GLU A 154 19.57 -1.23 -27.87
C GLU A 154 20.64 -0.49 -28.69
#